data_AF-A0A432C895-F1
#
_entry.id   AF-A0A432C895-F1
#
_cell.length_a   1.000
_cell.length_b   1.000
_cell.length_c   1.000
_cell.angle_alpha   90.00
_cell.angle_beta   90.00
_cell.angle_gamma   90.00
#
_symmetry.space_group_name_H-M   'P 1'
#
loop_
_entity.id
_entity.type
_entity.pdbx_description
1 polymer ?
#
loop_
_entity_poly.entity_id
_entity_poly.type
_entity_poly.pdbx_seq_one_letter_code
_entity_poly.pdbx_strand_id
1 'polypeptide(L)' 'MKKGKLIVFSAPSGSGKTTIVRHLLKQEDLNVEFSISAATREARGEEVSGKDYYFMSLSDFKTHIKHEDFV' A
#
# COMPACT_ATOMS: atom_id res chain seq x y z
N MET A 1 -14.34 15.01 14.54
CA MET A 1 -13.12 14.20 14.34
C MET A 1 -12.29 14.84 13.24
N LYS A 2 -10.99 15.12 13.46
CA LYS A 2 -10.11 15.54 12.35
C LYS A 2 -9.78 14.30 11.52
N LYS A 3 -10.10 14.32 10.22
CA LYS A 3 -9.65 13.28 9.28
C LYS A 3 -8.15 13.43 9.06
N GLY A 4 -7.43 12.31 9.01
CA GLY A 4 -6.04 12.27 8.59
C GLY A 4 -5.87 12.76 7.14
N LYS A 5 -4.64 13.09 6.74
CA LYS A 5 -4.34 13.47 5.36
C LYS A 5 -3.89 12.25 4.58
N LEU A 6 -4.49 12.02 3.40
CA LEU A 6 -3.97 11.09 2.41
C LEU A 6 -2.89 11.80 1.58
N ILE A 7 -1.69 11.22 1.52
CA ILE A 7 -0.56 11.76 0.75
C ILE A 7 -0.26 10.79 -0.40
N VAL A 8 -0.45 11.25 -1.63
CA VAL A 8 -0.23 10.45 -2.84
C VAL A 8 1.09 10.83 -3.49
N PHE A 9 2.00 9.87 -3.60
CA PHE A 9 3.24 10.02 -4.35
C PHE A 9 3.09 9.35 -5.72
N SER A 10 3.14 10.14 -6.79
CA SER A 10 3.13 9.64 -8.17
C SER A 10 4.39 10.09 -8.90
N ALA A 11 5.11 9.14 -9.50
CA ALA A 11 6.30 9.38 -10.29
C ALA A 11 6.59 8.18 -11.20
N PRO A 12 7.31 8.35 -12.32
CA PRO A 12 7.71 7.25 -13.20
C PRO A 12 8.49 6.16 -12.47
N SER A 13 8.50 4.94 -13.01
CA SER A 13 9.36 3.86 -12.50
C SER A 13 10.83 4.30 -12.52
N GLY A 14 11.59 3.95 -11.47
CA GLY A 14 13.00 4.33 -11.32
C GLY A 14 13.28 5.73 -10.76
N SER A 15 12.26 6.56 -10.54
CA SER A 15 12.40 7.95 -10.03
C SER A 15 12.80 8.09 -8.56
N GLY A 16 12.87 6.99 -7.79
CA GLY A 16 13.21 7.03 -6.36
C GLY A 16 12.03 7.26 -5.41
N LYS A 17 10.77 7.20 -5.87
CA LYS A 17 9.56 7.30 -5.02
C LYS A 17 9.64 6.45 -3.75
N THR A 18 10.04 5.19 -3.89
CA THR A 18 10.15 4.25 -2.77
C THR A 18 11.21 4.69 -1.75
N THR A 19 12.29 5.33 -2.19
CA THR A 19 13.33 5.88 -1.31
C THR A 19 12.77 7.01 -0.44
N ILE A 20 12.01 7.93 -1.04
CA ILE A 20 11.39 9.05 -0.31
C ILE A 20 10.38 8.52 0.72
N VAL A 21 9.48 7.61 0.31
CA VAL A 21 8.48 7.02 1.21
C VAL A 21 9.15 6.31 2.39
N ARG A 22 10.18 5.50 2.15
CA ARG A 22 10.94 4.83 3.22
C ARG A 22 11.66 5.81 4.15
N HIS A 23 12.11 6.95 3.63
CA HIS A 23 12.72 7.99 4.45
C HIS A 23 11.69 8.64 5.38
N LEU A 24 10.51 8.98 4.86
CA LEU A 24 9.43 9.60 5.65
C LEU A 24 8.89 8.66 6.74
N LEU A 25 8.73 7.37 6.44
CA LEU A 25 8.26 6.38 7.41
C LEU A 25 9.20 6.18 8.61
N LYS A 26 10.47 6.62 8.51
CA LYS A 26 11.44 6.57 9.61
C LYS A 26 11.38 7.79 10.54
N GLN A 27 10.62 8.81 10.15
CA GLN A 27 10.46 10.04 10.94
C GLN A 27 9.22 9.86 11.84
N GLU A 28 9.42 9.45 13.09
CA GLU A 28 8.34 9.12 14.03
C GLU A 28 7.43 10.32 14.35
N ASP A 29 7.98 11.54 14.28
CA ASP A 29 7.28 12.79 14.51
C ASP A 29 6.24 13.12 13.41
N LEU A 30 6.40 12.56 12.22
CA LEU A 30 5.45 12.74 11.11
C LEU A 30 4.16 11.95 11.31
N ASN A 31 4.15 10.91 12.15
CA ASN A 31 2.99 10.05 12.38
C ASN A 31 2.32 9.60 11.07
N VAL A 32 3.13 9.05 10.16
CA VAL A 32 2.69 8.56 8.85
C VAL A 32 2.76 7.04 8.79
N GLU A 33 1.82 6.45 8.07
CA GLU A 33 1.78 5.01 7.82
C GLU A 33 1.70 4.74 6.32
N PHE A 34 2.28 3.61 5.89
CA PHE A 34 2.24 3.20 4.50
C PHE A 34 0.96 2.44 4.18
N SER A 35 0.25 2.84 3.13
CA SER A 35 -0.91 2.08 2.63
C SER A 35 -0.42 0.86 1.83
N ILE A 36 -0.61 -0.33 2.42
CA ILE A 36 -0.28 -1.61 1.80
C ILE A 36 -1.37 -1.97 0.79
N SER A 37 -0.99 -2.19 -0.47
CA SER A 37 -1.92 -2.50 -1.55
C SER A 37 -2.34 -3.99 -1.56
N ALA A 38 -3.45 -4.30 -2.21
CA ALA A 38 -3.86 -5.69 -2.47
C ALA A 38 -3.24 -6.22 -3.79
N ALA A 39 -2.97 -7.52 -3.86
CA ALA A 39 -2.49 -8.20 -5.05
C ALA A 39 -3.13 -9.58 -5.21
N THR A 40 -3.46 -9.94 -6.46
CA THR A 40 -4.05 -11.24 -6.82
C THR A 40 -3.04 -12.30 -7.27
N ARG A 41 -1.77 -11.90 -7.40
CA ARG A 41 -0.67 -12.82 -7.65
C ARG A 41 -0.23 -13.48 -6.34
N GLU A 42 0.44 -14.61 -6.46
CA GLU A 42 1.14 -15.21 -5.33
C GLU A 42 2.29 -14.32 -4.84
N ALA A 43 2.57 -14.43 -3.54
CA ALA A 43 3.75 -13.86 -2.91
C ALA A 43 5.02 -14.47 -3.54
N ARG A 44 6.04 -13.65 -3.75
CA ARG A 44 7.34 -14.07 -4.31
C ARG A 44 8.40 -14.07 -3.24
N GLY A 45 9.18 -15.15 -3.17
CA GLY A 45 10.33 -15.24 -2.28
C GLY A 45 9.93 -15.03 -0.82
N GLU A 46 10.40 -13.93 -0.23
CA GLU A 46 10.19 -13.58 1.19
C GLU A 46 9.08 -12.53 1.41
N GLU A 47 8.26 -12.23 0.40
CA GLU A 47 7.13 -11.32 0.57
C GLU A 47 6.13 -11.85 1.61
N VAL A 48 5.67 -10.96 2.49
CA VAL A 48 4.76 -11.28 3.59
C VAL A 48 3.43 -10.55 3.41
N SER A 49 2.33 -11.31 3.52
CA SER A 49 0.98 -10.73 3.48
C SER A 49 0.75 -9.78 4.66
N GLY A 50 0.16 -8.62 4.40
CA GLY A 50 -0.03 -7.56 5.41
C GLY A 50 1.23 -6.74 5.72
N LYS A 51 2.31 -6.92 4.94
CA LYS A 51 3.51 -6.07 4.97
C LYS A 51 3.88 -5.56 3.58
N ASP A 52 3.99 -6.47 2.62
CA ASP A 52 4.36 -6.14 1.24
C ASP A 52 3.12 -5.90 0.37
N TYR A 53 2.15 -6.82 0.46
CA TYR A 53 0.81 -6.71 -0.12
C TYR A 53 -0.21 -7.44 0.76
N TYR A 54 -1.49 -7.16 0.58
CA TYR A 54 -2.53 -8.12 0.93
C TYR A 54 -2.73 -9.08 -0.24
N PHE A 55 -2.13 -10.27 -0.14
CA PHE A 55 -2.30 -11.31 -1.16
C PHE A 55 -3.65 -11.97 -0.97
N MET A 56 -4.46 -12.01 -2.03
CA MET A 56 -5.82 -12.55 -2.00
C MET A 56 -6.19 -13.21 -3.32
N SER A 57 -7.21 -14.08 -3.30
CA SER A 57 -7.67 -14.72 -4.54
C SER A 57 -8.30 -13.71 -5.49
N LEU A 58 -8.34 -14.04 -6.79
CA LEU A 58 -9.06 -13.23 -7.77
C LEU A 58 -10.55 -13.09 -7.44
N SER A 59 -11.17 -14.14 -6.87
CA SER A 59 -12.55 -14.10 -6.39
C SER A 59 -12.74 -13.08 -5.27
N ASP A 60 -11.85 -13.07 -4.27
CA ASP A 60 -11.94 -12.15 -3.13
C ASP A 60 -11.72 -10.71 -3.59
N PHE A 61 -10.75 -10.48 -4.46
CA PHE A 61 -10.49 -9.17 -5.05
C PHE A 61 -11.72 -8.62 -5.80
N LYS A 62 -12.40 -9.48 -6.57
CA LYS A 62 -13.66 -9.11 -7.25
C LYS A 62 -14.80 -8.82 -6.26
N THR A 63 -14.85 -9.53 -5.15
CA THR A 63 -15.81 -9.25 -4.07
C THR A 63 -15.54 -7.85 -3.48
N HIS A 64 -14.28 -7.53 -3.14
CA HIS A 64 -13.89 -6.20 -2.65
C HIS A 64 -14.19 -5.06 -3.65
N ILE A 65 -14.00 -5.29 -4.96
CA ILE A 65 -14.42 -4.31 -5.98
C ILE A 65 -15.93 -4.02 -5.90
N LYS A 66 -16.76 -5.07 -5.77
CA LYS A 66 -18.23 -4.92 -5.70
C LYS A 66 -18.69 -4.21 -4.43
N HIS A 67 -17.89 -4.29 -3.36
CA HIS A 67 -18.17 -3.63 -2.09
C HIS A 67 -17.63 -2.19 -2.01
N GLU A 68 -16.98 -1.69 -3.07
CA GLU A 68 -16.34 -0.37 -3.09
C GLU A 68 -15.26 -0.22 -1.99
N ASP A 69 -14.56 -1.31 -1.66
CA ASP A 69 -13.55 -1.34 -0.59
C ASP A 69 -12.20 -0.69 -1.01
N PHE A 70 -12.04 -0.36 -2.29
CA PHE A 70 -10.84 0.28 -2.85
C PHE A 70 -11.11 1.74 -3.19
N VAL A 71 -10.09 2.58 -3.00
CA VAL A 71 -10.10 4.03 -3.32
C VAL A 71 -9.73 4.26 -4.79
#